data_AF-A0A9P0Q596-F1
#
_entry.id   AF-A0A9P0Q596-F1
#
_cell.length_a   1.000
_cell.length_b   1.000
_cell.length_c   1.000
_cell.angle_alpha   90.00
_cell.angle_beta   90.00
_cell.angle_gamma   90.00
#
_symmetry.space_group_name_H-M   'P 1'
#
loop_
_entity.id
_entity.type
_entity.pdbx_description
1 polymer ?
#
loop_
_entity_poly.entity_id
_entity_poly.type
_entity_poly.pdbx_seq_one_letter_code
_entity_poly.pdbx_strand_id
1 'polypeptide(L)'
;MSIIGQVLKNVYPAVARSVSHLQLNLATRSSSYKSSISLDKLYPTSSLKLTTPPPPPPNDKGFNGYIPVDELEITYSKSTGPGGQNVNKVNTKVDVRFNVDKVKWLSEEVKQKLANNYRSKITKDGYLIFKSDLTRSQQLNLADCLEKIRSCVRNVLVEKKEPSPETEERIRRRLEKAARERLAFKRHRSEVKNDRRANIIV
;
A
#
# COMPACT_ATOMS: atom_id res chain seq x y z
N MET A 1 38.68 -47.79 -7.45
CA MET A 1 37.29 -48.26 -7.24
C MET A 1 36.40 -47.57 -8.27
N SER A 2 35.86 -48.37 -9.20
CA SER A 2 34.66 -48.16 -10.05
C SER A 2 34.55 -46.84 -10.85
N ILE A 3 34.69 -46.83 -12.19
CA ILE A 3 33.66 -47.22 -13.20
C ILE A 3 32.37 -46.46 -12.90
N ILE A 4 32.02 -45.40 -13.64
CA ILE A 4 31.17 -45.45 -14.84
C ILE A 4 31.39 -44.15 -15.64
N GLY A 5 31.57 -44.25 -16.96
CA GLY A 5 31.44 -43.08 -17.84
C GLY A 5 32.34 -43.06 -19.06
N GLN A 6 33.01 -44.16 -19.38
CA GLN A 6 33.85 -44.29 -20.57
C GLN A 6 33.23 -45.32 -21.50
N VAL A 7 32.23 -44.92 -22.29
CA VAL A 7 31.68 -45.76 -23.37
C VAL A 7 31.27 -44.85 -24.53
N LEU A 8 32.10 -44.90 -25.58
CA LEU A 8 31.78 -44.64 -27.00
C LEU A 8 31.73 -43.17 -27.47
N LYS A 9 32.92 -42.58 -27.60
CA LYS A 9 33.25 -41.81 -28.82
C LYS A 9 33.71 -42.79 -29.89
N ASN A 10 33.35 -42.48 -31.14
CA ASN A 10 33.81 -43.07 -32.40
C ASN A 10 33.06 -44.30 -32.91
N VAL A 11 32.05 -44.06 -33.73
CA VAL A 11 31.88 -44.83 -34.97
C VAL A 11 31.52 -43.87 -36.13
N TYR A 12 32.42 -43.83 -37.11
CA TYR A 12 32.36 -43.23 -38.46
C TYR A 12 32.75 -41.74 -38.68
N PRO A 13 33.83 -41.50 -39.45
CA PRO A 13 34.19 -40.20 -40.01
C PRO A 13 33.66 -40.01 -41.45
N ALA A 14 33.60 -38.74 -41.85
CA ALA A 14 33.71 -38.20 -43.23
C ALA A 14 32.47 -38.17 -44.16
N VAL A 15 32.29 -36.96 -44.72
CA VAL A 15 31.63 -36.56 -45.98
C VAL A 15 30.10 -36.51 -46.01
N ALA A 16 29.53 -35.31 -45.78
CA ALA A 16 28.45 -34.79 -46.61
C ALA A 16 28.28 -33.26 -46.41
N ARG A 17 28.75 -32.53 -47.42
CA ARG A 17 28.14 -31.33 -48.03
C ARG A 17 27.52 -30.28 -47.10
N SER A 18 28.06 -29.07 -47.22
CA SER A 18 27.33 -27.80 -47.09
C SER A 18 25.89 -27.95 -47.60
N VAL A 19 24.96 -28.07 -46.67
CA VAL A 19 23.56 -27.78 -46.92
C VAL A 19 23.31 -26.54 -46.08
N SER A 20 23.46 -25.39 -46.72
CA SER A 20 22.76 -24.18 -46.35
C SER A 20 21.29 -24.54 -46.17
N HIS A 21 20.91 -24.88 -44.94
CA HIS A 21 19.52 -25.07 -44.58
C HIS A 21 18.86 -23.69 -44.70
N LEU A 22 18.27 -23.51 -45.88
CA LEU A 22 17.34 -22.48 -46.27
C LEU A 22 16.58 -22.03 -45.03
N GLN A 23 16.91 -20.84 -44.56
CA GLN A 23 16.02 -20.09 -43.68
C GLN A 23 14.71 -19.97 -44.46
N LEU A 24 13.76 -20.85 -44.17
CA LEU A 24 12.37 -20.67 -44.51
C LEU A 24 11.95 -19.40 -43.80
N ASN A 25 12.10 -18.28 -44.49
CA ASN A 25 11.41 -17.04 -44.20
C ASN A 25 9.92 -17.36 -44.32
N LEU A 26 9.32 -17.89 -43.25
CA LEU A 26 7.93 -17.57 -42.95
C LEU A 26 7.94 -16.07 -42.70
N ALA A 27 7.89 -15.32 -43.79
CA ALA A 27 7.38 -13.97 -43.78
C ALA A 27 5.96 -14.09 -43.24
N THR A 28 5.83 -14.00 -41.92
CA THR A 28 4.61 -13.59 -41.26
C THR A 28 4.30 -12.22 -41.84
N ARG A 29 3.66 -12.20 -43.00
CA ARG A 29 2.90 -11.06 -43.48
C ARG A 29 1.80 -10.88 -42.45
N SER A 30 2.11 -10.20 -41.34
CA SER A 30 1.07 -9.56 -40.56
C SER A 30 0.51 -8.50 -41.49
N SER A 31 -0.56 -8.85 -42.21
CA SER A 31 -1.37 -7.86 -42.90
C SER A 31 -2.00 -7.01 -41.80
N SER A 32 -1.29 -6.00 -41.31
CA SER A 32 -1.86 -5.06 -40.36
C SER A 32 -2.77 -4.13 -41.16
N TYR A 33 -4.05 -4.46 -41.20
CA TYR A 33 -5.05 -3.60 -41.83
C TYR A 33 -5.14 -2.28 -41.04
N LYS A 34 -5.06 -1.14 -41.74
CA LYS A 34 -5.19 0.21 -41.16
C LYS A 34 -6.43 0.89 -41.75
N SER A 35 -7.51 0.91 -40.99
CA SER A 35 -8.76 1.58 -41.38
C SER A 35 -8.62 3.11 -41.38
N SER A 36 -9.66 3.84 -41.79
CA SER A 36 -9.76 5.30 -41.61
C SER A 36 -9.76 5.72 -40.14
N ILE A 37 -10.18 4.82 -39.24
CA ILE A 37 -10.33 5.04 -37.79
C ILE A 37 -9.18 4.36 -37.01
N SER A 38 -8.08 4.00 -37.68
CA SER A 38 -6.91 3.46 -37.00
C SER A 38 -6.34 4.48 -36.01
N LEU A 39 -5.83 4.03 -34.86
CA LEU A 39 -5.27 4.89 -33.81
C LEU A 39 -4.19 5.85 -34.34
N ASP A 40 -3.38 5.42 -35.31
CA ASP A 40 -2.37 6.25 -35.98
C ASP A 40 -2.97 7.47 -36.70
N LYS A 41 -4.20 7.34 -37.22
CA LYS A 41 -4.91 8.42 -37.94
C LYS A 41 -5.71 9.29 -37.00
N LEU A 42 -6.35 8.70 -36.00
CA LEU A 42 -7.10 9.45 -34.98
C LEU A 42 -6.17 10.27 -34.07
N TYR A 43 -4.98 9.73 -33.77
CA TYR A 43 -4.03 10.32 -32.84
C TYR A 43 -2.62 10.36 -33.44
N PRO A 44 -2.39 11.18 -34.49
CA PRO A 44 -1.14 11.17 -35.26
C PRO A 44 0.09 11.65 -34.48
N THR A 45 -0.11 12.41 -33.40
CA THR A 45 0.95 12.87 -32.50
C THR A 45 1.26 11.89 -31.37
N SER A 46 0.46 10.83 -31.21
CA SER A 46 0.65 9.82 -30.16
C SER A 46 1.51 8.67 -30.67
N SER A 47 2.51 8.29 -29.88
CA SER A 47 3.32 7.09 -30.16
C SER A 47 2.54 5.85 -29.71
N LEU A 48 2.21 4.94 -30.64
CA LEU A 48 1.60 3.63 -30.32
C LEU A 48 2.54 2.64 -29.64
N LYS A 49 3.75 3.06 -29.26
CA LYS A 49 4.66 2.21 -28.48
C LYS A 49 4.02 1.94 -27.12
N LEU A 50 3.57 0.69 -26.92
CA LEU A 50 3.22 0.15 -25.60
C LEU A 50 4.49 0.11 -24.74
N THR A 51 4.90 1.26 -24.22
CA THR A 51 6.00 1.37 -23.27
C THR A 51 5.42 1.43 -21.87
N THR A 52 5.95 0.60 -20.97
CA THR A 52 5.73 0.81 -19.54
C THR A 52 6.36 2.15 -19.20
N PRO A 53 5.61 3.13 -18.66
CA PRO A 53 6.21 4.40 -18.25
C PRO A 53 7.28 4.12 -17.19
N PRO A 54 8.48 4.71 -17.31
CA PRO A 54 9.49 4.57 -16.25
C PRO A 54 8.95 5.16 -14.94
N PRO A 55 9.37 4.64 -13.78
CA PRO A 55 8.98 5.22 -12.50
C PRO A 55 9.41 6.70 -12.45
N PRO A 56 8.63 7.56 -11.77
CA PRO A 56 8.98 8.97 -11.66
C PRO A 56 10.35 9.11 -10.99
N PRO A 57 11.18 10.09 -11.42
CA PRO A 57 12.49 10.30 -10.83
C PRO A 57 12.37 10.57 -9.32
N PRO A 58 13.37 10.17 -8.51
CA PRO A 58 13.45 10.57 -7.10
C PRO A 58 13.45 12.09 -7.03
N ASN A 59 12.60 12.67 -6.18
CA ASN A 59 12.57 14.11 -5.96
C ASN A 59 13.31 14.42 -4.66
N ASP A 60 14.33 15.27 -4.71
CA ASP A 60 15.22 15.54 -3.57
C ASP A 60 14.50 16.18 -2.38
N LYS A 61 13.40 16.91 -2.63
CA LYS A 61 12.72 17.72 -1.60
C LYS A 61 11.34 17.23 -1.19
N GLY A 62 10.80 16.18 -1.80
CA GLY A 62 9.39 15.83 -1.56
C GLY A 62 8.98 14.43 -1.94
N PHE A 63 7.83 14.01 -1.41
CA PHE A 63 7.21 12.74 -1.74
C PHE A 63 6.40 12.88 -3.04
N ASN A 64 6.84 12.17 -4.10
CA ASN A 64 6.21 12.20 -5.43
C ASN A 64 4.94 11.32 -5.54
N GLY A 65 4.52 10.66 -4.45
CA GLY A 65 3.34 9.78 -4.44
C GLY A 65 3.60 8.34 -4.86
N TYR A 66 4.80 8.05 -5.39
CA TYR A 66 5.22 6.72 -5.77
C TYR A 66 5.69 5.95 -4.53
N ILE A 67 5.12 4.76 -4.35
CA ILE A 67 5.50 3.86 -3.26
C ILE A 67 5.93 2.54 -3.91
N PRO A 68 7.22 2.17 -3.81
CA PRO A 68 7.69 0.90 -4.33
C PRO A 68 7.11 -0.24 -3.49
N VAL A 69 6.35 -1.13 -4.13
CA VAL A 69 5.71 -2.27 -3.45
C VAL A 69 6.77 -3.27 -2.93
N ASP A 70 7.93 -3.33 -3.58
CA ASP A 70 9.04 -4.22 -3.22
C ASP A 70 9.70 -3.87 -1.88
N GLU A 71 9.59 -2.62 -1.42
CA GLU A 71 10.08 -2.19 -0.11
C GLU A 71 9.03 -2.33 1.01
N LEU A 72 7.82 -2.79 0.69
CA LEU A 72 6.73 -2.97 1.65
C LEU A 72 6.60 -4.44 2.04
N GLU A 73 6.46 -4.70 3.34
CA GLU A 73 6.06 -6.01 3.81
C GLU A 73 4.54 -6.08 3.86
N ILE A 74 3.96 -6.86 2.95
CA ILE A 74 2.51 -7.04 2.85
C ILE A 74 2.15 -8.43 3.39
N THR A 75 1.28 -8.47 4.39
CA THR A 75 0.77 -9.71 4.98
C THR A 75 -0.74 -9.77 4.84
N TYR A 76 -1.24 -10.93 4.42
CA TYR A 76 -2.68 -11.18 4.28
C TYR A 76 -3.19 -12.06 5.41
N SER A 77 -4.34 -11.70 5.95
CA SER A 77 -4.98 -12.42 7.06
C SER A 77 -6.50 -12.47 6.88
N LYS A 78 -7.18 -13.22 7.74
CA LYS A 78 -8.65 -13.27 7.75
C LYS A 78 -9.20 -11.95 8.32
N SER A 79 -10.27 -11.44 7.70
CA SER A 79 -10.97 -10.24 8.18
C SER A 79 -11.65 -10.51 9.52
N THR A 80 -11.74 -9.48 10.36
CA THR A 80 -12.50 -9.56 11.60
C THR A 80 -13.95 -9.17 11.31
N GLY A 81 -14.89 -10.11 11.41
CA GLY A 81 -16.30 -9.83 11.12
C GLY A 81 -17.24 -10.97 11.51
N PRO A 82 -18.56 -10.72 11.54
CA PRO A 82 -19.55 -11.75 11.86
C PRO A 82 -19.36 -12.96 10.93
N GLY A 83 -19.34 -14.14 11.55
CA GLY A 83 -18.94 -15.39 10.91
C GLY A 83 -19.72 -15.69 9.62
N GLY A 84 -19.00 -16.11 8.58
CA GLY A 84 -19.55 -16.50 7.30
C GLY A 84 -18.51 -17.26 6.48
N GLN A 85 -18.94 -17.92 5.40
CA GLN A 85 -18.03 -18.75 4.58
C GLN A 85 -16.82 -17.95 4.06
N ASN A 86 -17.03 -16.69 3.65
CA ASN A 86 -15.97 -15.86 3.10
C ASN A 86 -14.93 -15.47 4.16
N VAL A 87 -15.37 -15.03 5.35
CA VAL A 87 -14.51 -14.62 6.48
C VAL A 87 -13.62 -15.77 6.95
N ASN A 88 -14.16 -16.99 6.99
CA ASN A 88 -13.42 -18.16 7.49
C ASN A 88 -12.45 -18.74 6.45
N LYS A 89 -12.70 -18.53 5.15
CA LYS A 89 -11.97 -19.20 4.06
C LYS A 89 -10.99 -18.29 3.32
N VAL A 90 -11.25 -16.99 3.23
CA VAL A 90 -10.48 -16.08 2.38
C VAL A 90 -9.71 -15.05 3.22
N ASN A 91 -8.42 -14.92 2.93
CA ASN A 91 -7.53 -13.95 3.58
C ASN A 91 -7.69 -12.57 2.92
N THR A 92 -8.79 -11.88 3.25
CA THR A 92 -9.14 -10.58 2.65
C THR A 92 -8.48 -9.40 3.34
N LYS A 93 -8.12 -9.51 4.63
CA LYS A 93 -7.51 -8.43 5.40
C LYS A 93 -6.06 -8.24 5.02
N VAL A 94 -5.66 -6.98 4.86
CA VAL A 94 -4.32 -6.60 4.44
C VAL A 94 -3.65 -5.80 5.55
N ASP A 95 -2.50 -6.29 6.00
CA ASP A 95 -1.59 -5.59 6.90
C ASP A 95 -0.34 -5.22 6.10
N VAL A 96 -0.11 -3.92 5.90
CA VAL A 96 1.09 -3.37 5.25
C VAL A 96 1.98 -2.75 6.30
N ARG A 97 3.26 -3.13 6.34
CA ARG A 97 4.25 -2.53 7.23
C ARG A 97 5.53 -2.16 6.48
N PHE A 98 6.18 -1.12 6.95
CA PHE A 98 7.52 -0.74 6.50
C PHE A 98 8.28 -0.10 7.65
N ASN A 99 9.62 -0.19 7.59
CA ASN A 99 10.49 0.42 8.57
C ASN A 99 10.80 1.86 8.15
N VAL A 100 10.48 2.84 8.99
CA VAL A 100 10.57 4.28 8.64
C VAL A 100 12.02 4.68 8.36
N ASP A 101 12.99 4.11 9.08
CA ASP A 101 14.40 4.49 8.99
C ASP A 101 15.05 3.90 7.72
N LYS A 102 14.72 2.64 7.38
CA LYS A 102 15.34 1.89 6.27
C LYS A 102 14.83 2.26 4.87
N VAL A 103 13.68 2.93 4.77
CA VAL A 103 13.05 3.26 3.48
C VAL A 103 13.89 4.24 2.67
N LYS A 104 14.03 4.00 1.36
CA LYS A 104 14.84 4.87 0.46
C LYS A 104 14.03 5.91 -0.30
N TRP A 105 12.73 5.68 -0.49
CA TRP A 105 11.84 6.58 -1.24
C TRP A 105 11.35 7.79 -0.42
N LEU A 106 11.74 7.91 0.85
CA LEU A 106 11.44 9.05 1.71
C LEU A 106 12.71 9.85 2.02
N SER A 107 12.63 11.18 1.91
CA SER A 107 13.69 12.09 2.37
C SER A 107 13.81 12.07 3.89
N GLU A 108 15.01 12.34 4.40
CA GLU A 108 15.35 12.31 5.82
C GLU A 108 14.47 13.25 6.65
N GLU A 109 14.17 14.44 6.12
CA GLU A 109 13.26 15.40 6.77
C GLU A 109 11.85 14.81 6.99
N VAL A 110 11.35 14.07 5.99
CA VAL A 110 10.03 13.45 6.06
C VAL A 110 10.03 12.29 7.05
N LYS A 111 11.11 11.51 7.11
CA LYS A 111 11.28 10.43 8.11
C LYS A 111 11.25 10.98 9.52
N GLN A 112 12.00 12.04 9.81
CA GLN A 112 12.03 12.68 11.13
C GLN A 112 10.66 13.23 11.52
N LYS A 113 9.98 13.94 10.59
CA LYS A 113 8.63 14.45 10.85
C LYS A 113 7.61 13.31 11.03
N LEU A 114 7.74 12.19 10.31
CA LEU A 114 6.91 10.98 10.49
C LEU A 114 7.13 10.37 11.87
N ALA A 115 8.40 10.21 12.29
CA ALA A 115 8.76 9.68 13.59
C ALA A 115 8.20 10.53 14.74
N ASN A 116 8.23 11.86 14.60
CA ASN A 116 7.68 12.79 15.59
C ASN A 116 6.15 12.76 15.64
N ASN A 117 5.47 12.87 14.49
CA ASN A 117 4.01 12.94 14.43
C ASN A 117 3.32 11.62 14.77
N TYR A 118 3.94 10.48 14.42
CA TYR A 118 3.35 9.16 14.57
C TYR A 118 4.08 8.28 15.59
N ARG A 119 4.81 8.88 16.54
CA ARG A 119 5.53 8.17 17.61
C ARG A 119 4.69 7.11 18.32
N SER A 120 3.39 7.37 18.54
CA SER A 120 2.47 6.44 19.20
C SER A 120 2.05 5.24 18.33
N LYS A 121 2.22 5.32 17.01
CA LYS A 121 1.86 4.27 16.06
C LYS A 121 3.07 3.45 15.57
N ILE A 122 4.28 3.88 15.92
CA ILE A 122 5.52 3.21 15.55
C ILE A 122 5.81 2.11 16.57
N THR A 123 6.17 0.93 16.07
CA THR A 123 6.59 -0.21 16.91
C THR A 123 7.99 0.04 17.46
N LYS A 124 8.40 -0.66 18.54
CA LYS A 124 9.76 -0.56 19.10
C LYS A 124 10.87 -0.77 18.06
N ASP A 125 10.62 -1.64 17.08
CA ASP A 125 11.56 -1.95 16.01
C ASP A 125 11.50 -0.97 14.81
N GLY A 126 10.78 0.17 14.95
CA GLY A 126 10.70 1.21 13.93
C GLY A 126 9.68 0.97 12.80
N TYR A 127 8.81 -0.03 12.94
CA TYR A 127 7.78 -0.33 11.92
C TYR A 127 6.52 0.51 12.10
N LEU A 128 6.05 1.08 10.99
CA LEU A 128 4.74 1.68 10.87
C LEU A 128 3.79 0.70 10.17
N ILE A 129 2.65 0.41 10.79
CA ILE A 129 1.72 -0.63 10.35
C ILE A 129 0.38 0.00 9.94
N PHE A 130 -0.07 -0.31 8.74
CA PHE A 130 -1.37 0.08 8.20
C PHE A 130 -2.21 -1.17 7.93
N LYS A 131 -3.48 -1.14 8.32
CA LYS A 131 -4.39 -2.27 8.19
C LYS A 131 -5.68 -1.85 7.47
N SER A 132 -6.21 -2.76 6.66
CA SER A 132 -7.52 -2.59 6.01
C SER A 132 -8.24 -3.93 5.82
N ASP A 133 -9.50 -3.95 6.23
CA ASP A 133 -10.45 -5.05 6.10
C ASP A 133 -11.86 -4.54 5.70
N LEU A 134 -11.93 -3.41 4.98
CA LEU A 134 -13.19 -2.75 4.60
C LEU A 134 -14.01 -3.57 3.60
N THR A 135 -13.35 -4.28 2.68
CA THR A 135 -14.01 -4.98 1.58
C THR A 135 -13.69 -6.47 1.58
N ARG A 136 -14.50 -7.22 0.83
CA ARG A 136 -14.25 -8.65 0.55
C ARG A 136 -13.11 -8.91 -0.46
N SER A 137 -12.50 -7.87 -1.03
CA SER A 137 -11.44 -8.00 -2.04
C SER A 137 -10.09 -7.58 -1.47
N GLN A 138 -9.12 -8.48 -1.57
CA GLN A 138 -7.74 -8.24 -1.13
C GLN A 138 -7.09 -7.07 -1.87
N GLN A 139 -7.35 -6.92 -3.18
CA GLN A 139 -6.76 -5.86 -4.00
C GLN A 139 -7.28 -4.47 -3.59
N LEU A 140 -8.58 -4.37 -3.29
CA LEU A 140 -9.19 -3.12 -2.82
C LEU A 140 -8.67 -2.73 -1.44
N ASN A 141 -8.52 -3.71 -0.54
CA ASN A 141 -7.97 -3.46 0.79
C ASN A 141 -6.47 -3.07 0.73
N LEU A 142 -5.70 -3.63 -0.21
CA LEU A 142 -4.32 -3.20 -0.46
C LEU A 142 -4.27 -1.75 -0.98
N ALA A 143 -5.13 -1.39 -1.93
CA ALA A 143 -5.22 -0.03 -2.45
C ALA A 143 -5.58 0.98 -1.34
N ASP A 144 -6.50 0.62 -0.45
CA ASP A 144 -6.84 1.44 0.73
C ASP A 144 -5.66 1.60 1.69
N CYS A 145 -4.91 0.53 1.97
CA CYS A 145 -3.68 0.64 2.76
C CYS A 145 -2.64 1.58 2.12
N LEU A 146 -2.44 1.49 0.80
CA LEU A 146 -1.53 2.39 0.09
C LEU A 146 -2.02 3.85 0.15
N GLU A 147 -3.32 4.09 0.04
CA GLU A 147 -3.85 5.46 0.14
C GLU A 147 -3.76 6.02 1.55
N LYS A 148 -3.93 5.18 2.59
CA LYS A 148 -3.65 5.55 3.98
C LYS A 148 -2.19 5.95 4.17
N ILE A 149 -1.25 5.23 3.56
CA ILE A 149 0.18 5.58 3.59
C ILE A 149 0.40 6.93 2.89
N ARG A 150 -0.13 7.13 1.69
CA ARG A 150 0.00 8.41 0.97
C ARG A 150 -0.57 9.57 1.77
N SER A 151 -1.76 9.40 2.33
CA SER A 151 -2.42 10.43 3.16
C SER A 151 -1.62 10.72 4.43
N CYS A 152 -1.07 9.69 5.07
CA CYS A 152 -0.16 9.83 6.21
C CYS A 152 1.04 10.70 5.85
N VAL A 153 1.75 10.36 4.77
CA VAL A 153 2.93 11.10 4.31
C VAL A 153 2.54 12.54 3.95
N ARG A 154 1.48 12.75 3.17
CA ARG A 154 0.99 14.11 2.81
C ARG A 154 0.69 14.96 4.04
N ASN A 155 0.05 14.41 5.07
CA ASN A 155 -0.27 15.13 6.30
C ASN A 155 0.98 15.58 7.07
N VAL A 156 2.09 14.86 6.94
CA VAL A 156 3.38 15.24 7.54
C VAL A 156 4.07 16.34 6.75
N LEU A 157 3.92 16.33 5.42
CA LEU A 157 4.48 17.37 4.56
C LEU A 157 3.79 18.72 4.76
N VAL A 158 2.49 18.73 5.08
CA VAL A 158 1.76 19.97 5.37
C VAL A 158 2.29 20.59 6.67
N GLU A 159 2.88 21.77 6.56
CA GLU A 159 3.29 22.56 7.72
C GLU A 159 2.05 22.94 8.55
N LYS A 160 2.03 22.53 9.81
CA LYS A 160 0.98 22.95 10.74
C LYS A 160 1.23 24.42 11.09
N LYS A 161 0.32 25.29 10.66
CA LYS A 161 0.30 26.68 11.11
C LYS A 161 0.01 26.71 12.60
N GLU A 162 0.78 27.50 13.34
CA GLU A 162 0.49 27.75 14.75
C GLU A 162 -0.89 28.40 14.87
N PRO A 163 -1.74 27.93 15.81
CA PRO A 163 -3.04 28.53 16.01
C PRO A 163 -2.89 29.97 16.51
N SER A 164 -3.72 30.87 15.99
CA SER A 164 -3.84 32.24 16.53
C SER A 164 -4.25 32.19 18.00
N PRO A 165 -3.78 33.13 18.86
CA PRO A 165 -4.11 33.15 20.29
C PRO A 165 -5.61 33.13 20.57
N GLU A 166 -6.43 33.76 19.73
CA GLU A 166 -7.90 33.70 19.84
C GLU A 166 -8.45 32.29 19.63
N THR A 167 -7.81 31.54 18.73
CA THR A 167 -8.18 30.15 18.43
C THR A 167 -7.83 29.25 19.60
N GLU A 168 -6.67 29.48 20.24
CA GLU A 168 -6.27 28.75 21.44
C GLU A 168 -7.23 28.99 22.60
N GLU A 169 -7.62 30.24 22.85
CA GLU A 169 -8.56 30.56 23.92
C GLU A 169 -9.94 29.94 23.67
N ARG A 170 -10.39 29.95 22.41
CA ARG A 170 -11.63 29.28 22.00
C ARG A 170 -11.56 27.77 22.22
N ILE A 171 -10.44 27.13 21.91
CA ILE A 171 -10.21 25.70 22.17
C ILE A 171 -10.25 25.42 23.67
N ARG A 172 -9.57 26.24 24.48
CA ARG A 172 -9.54 26.11 25.94
C ARG A 172 -10.94 26.20 26.54
N ARG A 173 -11.72 27.23 26.19
CA ARG A 173 -13.10 27.39 26.67
C ARG A 173 -13.99 26.21 26.29
N ARG A 174 -13.83 25.66 25.08
CA ARG A 174 -14.56 24.45 24.63
C ARG A 174 -14.20 23.22 25.47
N LEU A 175 -12.92 23.02 25.77
CA LEU A 175 -12.46 21.91 26.60
C LEU A 175 -12.99 22.01 28.04
N GLU A 176 -12.94 23.21 28.64
CA GLU A 176 -13.47 23.45 29.98
C GLU A 176 -14.99 23.20 30.06
N LYS A 177 -15.73 23.67 29.04
CA LYS A 177 -17.17 23.40 28.94
C LYS A 177 -17.46 21.91 28.83
N ALA A 178 -16.78 21.19 27.93
CA ALA A 178 -16.96 19.75 27.76
C ALA A 178 -16.62 18.96 29.03
N ALA A 179 -15.59 19.37 29.77
CA ALA A 179 -15.24 18.76 31.05
C ALA A 179 -16.32 18.97 32.11
N ARG A 180 -16.88 20.19 32.19
CA ARG A 180 -17.98 20.53 33.11
C ARG A 180 -19.24 19.71 32.79
N GLU A 181 -19.62 19.64 31.52
CA GLU A 181 -20.76 18.84 31.06
C GLU A 181 -20.56 17.36 31.40
N ARG A 182 -19.38 16.79 31.11
CA ARG A 182 -19.05 15.39 31.45
C ARG A 182 -19.21 15.12 32.96
N LEU A 183 -18.78 16.04 33.82
CA LEU A 183 -18.91 15.90 35.27
C LEU A 183 -20.37 15.95 35.71
N ALA A 184 -21.16 16.89 35.16
CA ALA A 184 -22.58 16.99 35.43
C ALA A 184 -23.34 15.72 35.02
N PHE A 185 -23.08 15.20 33.81
CA PHE A 185 -23.64 13.93 33.35
C PHE A 185 -23.27 12.75 34.25
N LYS A 186 -22.03 12.69 34.74
CA LYS A 186 -21.59 11.64 35.68
C LYS A 186 -22.32 11.72 37.01
N ARG A 187 -22.52 12.93 37.55
CA ARG A 187 -23.27 13.16 38.80
C ARG A 187 -24.73 12.75 38.67
N HIS A 188 -25.42 13.25 37.64
CA HIS A 188 -26.81 12.89 37.35
C HIS A 188 -26.98 11.37 37.19
N ARG A 189 -26.07 10.70 36.49
CA ARG A 189 -26.11 9.23 36.34
C ARG A 189 -25.88 8.50 37.68
N SER A 190 -25.13 9.08 38.61
CA SER A 190 -24.93 8.53 39.94
C SER A 190 -26.18 8.65 40.80
N GLU A 191 -26.84 9.81 40.77
CA GLU A 191 -28.10 10.07 41.47
C GLU A 191 -29.19 9.09 41.01
N VAL A 192 -29.41 8.99 39.69
CA VAL A 192 -30.37 8.02 39.12
C VAL A 192 -30.08 6.58 39.54
N LYS A 193 -28.81 6.19 39.74
CA LYS A 193 -28.47 4.84 40.24
C LYS A 193 -28.74 4.68 41.73
N ASN A 194 -28.56 5.74 42.51
CA ASN A 194 -28.85 5.74 43.94
C ASN A 194 -30.36 5.60 44.17
N ASP A 195 -31.15 6.38 43.44
CA ASP A 195 -32.62 6.35 43.52
C ASP A 195 -33.18 4.97 43.17
N ARG A 196 -32.59 4.28 42.19
CA ARG A 196 -32.96 2.89 41.83
C ARG A 196 -32.65 1.85 42.91
N ARG A 197 -31.73 2.14 43.82
CA ARG A 197 -31.34 1.21 44.90
C ARG A 197 -32.22 1.39 46.15
N ALA A 198 -32.91 2.51 46.29
CA ALA A 198 -33.76 2.80 47.43
C ALA A 198 -35.16 2.17 47.26
N ASN A 199 -35.24 0.84 47.40
CA ASN A 199 -36.30 0.10 48.09
C ASN A 199 -36.01 -1.41 47.98
N ILE A 200 -35.18 -1.93 48.88
CA ILE A 200 -35.21 -3.35 49.27
C ILE A 200 -35.29 -3.32 50.79
N ILE A 201 -36.51 -3.12 51.30
CA ILE A 201 -36.84 -3.36 52.70
C ILE A 201 -36.93 -4.90 52.83
N VAL A 202 -36.00 -5.49 53.56
CA VAL A 202 -36.13 -6.83 54.17
C VAL A 202 -36.67 -6.64 55.57
#